data_AF-A0A2S2R8Y2-F1
#
_entry.id   AF-A0A2S2R8Y2-F1
#
_cell.length_a   1.000
_cell.length_b   1.000
_cell.length_c   1.000
_cell.angle_alpha   90.00
_cell.angle_beta   90.00
_cell.angle_gamma   90.00
#
_symmetry.space_group_name_H-M   'P 1'
#
loop_
_entity.id
_entity.type
_entity.pdbx_description
1 polymer ?
#
loop_
_entity_poly.entity_id
_entity_poly.type
_entity_poly.pdbx_seq_one_letter_code
_entity_poly.pdbx_strand_id
1 'polypeptide(L)'
;MSNAKETSSFLDMSKSKVGKLLKIINSSKVKKTQDRLEYTGTQLMYSIKYVRTQFMLFLKSGTQLECVHINNIFGCSVAEPEPGWTDNTNGATGLIASKIAGVLRTIQLDTSKITDIIPIDYTANALICTMWDTVKRYQDPNAFYEEPKIYNYVSSCESAVTWNMMLIYVNEVIKYYPPLTSMWYNFCIFSTNFWIVMILKLLLHRIPAALVDLSLFICGKKPRMLKMYEKLELSIDMVKVFTMREWKFDNINTRKMWSSLRPEDRKTFYYSFEGFDWNSYMNIYFHGIRKHILKEDLNNIETALAKHKKLFWYHHL
;
A
#
# COMPACT_ATOMS: atom_id res chain seq x y z
N MET A 1 -0.47 23.75 4.26
CA MET A 1 0.13 24.30 3.02
C MET A 1 1.27 23.42 2.45
N SER A 2 1.80 22.43 3.18
CA SER A 2 2.82 21.47 2.69
C SER A 2 2.30 20.47 1.64
N ASN A 3 1.13 19.86 1.88
CA ASN A 3 0.59 18.79 1.03
C ASN A 3 0.37 19.16 -0.44
N ALA A 4 0.14 20.44 -0.76
CA ALA A 4 -0.17 20.88 -2.14
C ALA A 4 1.08 20.98 -3.04
N LYS A 5 2.27 21.25 -2.47
CA LYS A 5 3.52 21.35 -3.22
C LYS A 5 4.10 19.97 -3.56
N GLU A 6 4.06 19.03 -2.61
CA GLU A 6 4.52 17.64 -2.83
C GLU A 6 3.61 16.92 -3.84
N THR A 7 2.29 17.12 -3.78
CA THR A 7 1.33 16.56 -4.77
C THR A 7 1.49 17.14 -6.17
N SER A 8 1.84 18.43 -6.31
CA SER A 8 2.16 19.04 -7.61
C SER A 8 3.37 18.37 -8.27
N SER A 9 4.45 18.14 -7.51
CA SER A 9 5.68 17.55 -8.06
C SER A 9 5.48 16.12 -8.60
N PHE A 10 4.64 15.31 -7.93
CA PHE A 10 4.35 13.94 -8.36
C PHE A 10 3.46 13.91 -9.60
N LEU A 11 2.45 14.78 -9.68
CA LEU A 11 1.65 14.93 -10.88
C LEU A 11 2.53 15.32 -12.07
N ASP A 12 3.49 16.21 -11.89
CA ASP A 12 4.38 16.64 -12.97
C ASP A 12 5.34 15.53 -13.40
N MET A 13 5.83 14.70 -12.47
CA MET A 13 6.65 13.53 -12.78
C MET A 13 5.84 12.41 -13.45
N SER A 14 4.64 12.11 -12.97
CA SER A 14 3.70 11.18 -13.59
C SER A 14 3.31 11.67 -14.99
N LYS A 15 2.99 12.97 -15.15
CA LYS A 15 2.76 13.60 -16.47
C LYS A 15 4.00 13.55 -17.36
N SER A 16 5.21 13.63 -16.82
CA SER A 16 6.46 13.49 -17.58
C SER A 16 6.67 12.04 -18.05
N LYS A 17 6.44 11.05 -17.18
CA LYS A 17 6.52 9.61 -17.52
C LYS A 17 5.41 9.20 -18.49
N VAL A 18 4.17 9.61 -18.24
CA VAL A 18 3.05 9.47 -19.17
C VAL A 18 3.36 10.23 -20.46
N GLY A 19 3.89 11.44 -20.41
CA GLY A 19 4.30 12.20 -21.60
C GLY A 19 5.37 11.50 -22.44
N LYS A 20 6.35 10.85 -21.80
CA LYS A 20 7.31 9.95 -22.46
C LYS A 20 6.59 8.74 -23.06
N LEU A 21 5.66 8.13 -22.34
CA LEU A 21 4.81 7.03 -22.83
C LEU A 21 3.99 7.46 -24.06
N LEU A 22 3.39 8.66 -24.04
CA LEU A 22 2.59 9.20 -25.13
C LEU A 22 3.43 9.54 -26.36
N LYS A 23 4.67 10.00 -26.15
CA LYS A 23 5.66 10.15 -27.22
C LYS A 23 6.04 8.80 -27.84
N ILE A 24 6.11 7.74 -27.04
CA ILE A 24 6.36 6.37 -27.51
C ILE A 24 5.13 5.78 -28.22
N ILE A 25 3.91 6.09 -27.75
CA ILE A 25 2.64 5.53 -28.24
C ILE A 25 2.16 6.20 -29.55
N ASN A 26 2.73 7.35 -29.94
CA ASN A 26 2.53 8.05 -31.21
C ASN A 26 1.11 7.94 -31.80
N SER A 27 0.08 8.31 -31.04
CA SER A 27 -1.30 8.37 -31.56
C SER A 27 -2.01 9.66 -31.18
N SER A 28 -2.57 10.32 -32.20
CA SER A 28 -3.36 11.56 -32.12
C SER A 28 -4.60 11.46 -31.23
N LYS A 29 -5.00 10.23 -30.83
CA LYS A 29 -6.17 9.97 -29.98
C LYS A 29 -5.94 10.26 -28.49
N VAL A 30 -4.70 10.24 -27.98
CA VAL A 30 -4.48 10.41 -26.53
C VAL A 30 -4.53 11.87 -26.06
N LYS A 31 -4.18 12.82 -26.94
CA LYS A 31 -4.24 14.26 -26.62
C LYS A 31 -5.65 14.74 -26.24
N LYS A 32 -6.71 14.22 -26.86
CA LYS A 32 -8.09 14.66 -26.63
C LYS A 32 -8.66 14.31 -25.24
N THR A 33 -8.06 13.34 -24.55
CA THR A 33 -8.55 12.85 -23.25
C THR A 33 -7.85 13.52 -22.07
N GLN A 34 -6.73 14.19 -22.32
CA GLN A 34 -5.92 14.90 -21.31
C GLN A 34 -6.65 16.15 -20.77
N ASP A 35 -7.46 16.80 -21.59
CA ASP A 35 -8.10 18.09 -21.27
C ASP A 35 -9.38 17.99 -20.40
N ARG A 36 -9.86 16.79 -20.06
CA ARG A 36 -11.20 16.59 -19.46
C ARG A 36 -11.30 16.38 -17.95
N LEU A 37 -10.20 16.24 -17.21
CA LEU A 37 -10.27 15.74 -15.81
C LEU A 37 -9.30 16.43 -14.83
N GLU A 38 -9.30 17.77 -14.81
CA GLU A 38 -8.83 18.54 -13.66
C GLU A 38 -9.96 18.69 -12.63
N TYR A 39 -10.07 17.80 -11.62
CA TYR A 39 -10.41 18.16 -10.22
C TYR A 39 -10.66 16.95 -9.29
N THR A 40 -10.28 17.13 -8.01
CA THR A 40 -10.65 16.40 -6.76
C THR A 40 -9.95 15.07 -6.38
N GLY A 41 -9.04 15.14 -5.40
CA GLY A 41 -8.84 14.17 -4.28
C GLY A 41 -8.25 12.77 -4.52
N THR A 42 -7.04 12.52 -3.99
CA THR A 42 -6.22 11.26 -3.92
C THR A 42 -5.57 10.77 -5.23
N GLN A 43 -4.42 11.33 -5.62
CA GLN A 43 -3.91 11.30 -7.00
C GLN A 43 -3.23 9.99 -7.44
N LEU A 44 -2.64 9.13 -6.60
CA LEU A 44 -1.90 7.94 -7.09
C LEU A 44 -2.78 6.70 -7.29
N MET A 45 -3.70 6.41 -6.37
CA MET A 45 -4.71 5.35 -6.60
C MET A 45 -5.65 5.75 -7.74
N TYR A 46 -5.98 7.05 -7.86
CA TYR A 46 -6.62 7.57 -9.06
C TYR A 46 -5.72 7.54 -10.28
N SER A 47 -4.40 7.72 -10.21
CA SER A 47 -3.51 7.57 -11.37
C SER A 47 -3.46 6.12 -11.83
N ILE A 48 -3.40 5.13 -10.94
CA ILE A 48 -3.49 3.70 -11.31
C ILE A 48 -4.88 3.38 -11.85
N LYS A 49 -5.96 3.87 -11.20
CA LYS A 49 -7.33 3.71 -11.68
C LYS A 49 -7.58 4.47 -12.99
N TYR A 50 -6.94 5.61 -13.19
CA TYR A 50 -6.99 6.47 -14.37
C TYR A 50 -6.21 5.81 -15.50
N VAL A 51 -4.98 5.38 -15.29
CA VAL A 51 -4.18 4.64 -16.27
C VAL A 51 -4.89 3.35 -16.64
N ARG A 52 -5.44 2.61 -15.67
CA ARG A 52 -6.33 1.46 -15.93
C ARG A 52 -7.57 1.88 -16.72
N THR A 53 -8.24 2.97 -16.37
CA THR A 53 -9.44 3.45 -17.08
C THR A 53 -9.11 3.93 -18.50
N GLN A 54 -8.00 4.63 -18.69
CA GLN A 54 -7.48 5.09 -19.98
C GLN A 54 -7.08 3.90 -20.86
N PHE A 55 -6.48 2.88 -20.27
CA PHE A 55 -6.19 1.62 -20.95
C PHE A 55 -7.48 0.88 -21.36
N MET A 56 -8.46 0.78 -20.47
CA MET A 56 -9.78 0.22 -20.78
C MET A 56 -10.53 1.03 -21.85
N LEU A 57 -10.38 2.36 -21.87
CA LEU A 57 -10.97 3.25 -22.89
C LEU A 57 -10.23 3.16 -24.24
N PHE A 58 -8.91 2.99 -24.23
CA PHE A 58 -8.11 2.70 -25.42
C PHE A 58 -8.56 1.38 -26.07
N LEU A 59 -8.80 0.34 -25.28
CA LEU A 59 -9.25 -0.98 -25.75
C LEU A 59 -10.70 -0.98 -26.24
N LYS A 60 -11.58 -0.14 -25.66
CA LYS A 60 -12.97 0.07 -26.13
C LYS A 60 -13.10 0.58 -27.57
N SER A 61 -11.99 0.91 -28.26
CA SER A 61 -11.98 1.25 -29.68
C SER A 61 -11.95 0.06 -30.65
N GLY A 62 -12.21 -1.17 -30.16
CA GLY A 62 -12.41 -2.36 -30.98
C GLY A 62 -11.43 -3.51 -30.72
N THR A 63 -10.75 -3.53 -29.58
CA THR A 63 -9.74 -4.55 -29.23
C THR A 63 -10.15 -5.31 -27.95
N GLN A 64 -9.95 -6.63 -27.95
CA GLN A 64 -10.23 -7.49 -26.78
C GLN A 64 -9.44 -7.03 -25.55
N LEU A 65 -10.10 -7.02 -24.39
CA LEU A 65 -9.61 -6.37 -23.18
C LEU A 65 -8.47 -7.14 -22.51
N GLU A 66 -7.25 -6.59 -22.55
CA GLU A 66 -6.14 -7.08 -21.74
C GLU A 66 -6.25 -6.62 -20.28
N CYS A 67 -6.11 -7.56 -19.34
CA CYS A 67 -6.29 -7.31 -17.92
C CYS A 67 -4.96 -7.39 -17.17
N VAL A 68 -4.54 -6.28 -16.55
CA VAL A 68 -3.56 -6.34 -15.47
C VAL A 68 -4.30 -6.76 -14.21
N HIS A 69 -3.94 -7.92 -13.68
CA HIS A 69 -4.50 -8.43 -12.45
C HIS A 69 -3.67 -7.94 -11.28
N ILE A 70 -4.17 -6.89 -10.61
CA ILE A 70 -3.55 -6.29 -9.42
C ILE A 70 -4.46 -6.59 -8.22
N ASN A 71 -4.48 -7.84 -7.78
CA ASN A 71 -5.24 -8.26 -6.60
C ASN A 71 -4.39 -8.19 -5.31
N ASN A 72 -3.55 -7.18 -5.21
CA ASN A 72 -2.48 -7.13 -4.21
C ASN A 72 -2.66 -5.98 -3.22
N ILE A 73 -1.93 -6.08 -2.11
CA ILE A 73 -1.96 -5.07 -1.07
C ILE A 73 -0.93 -3.99 -1.42
N PHE A 74 -1.39 -2.76 -1.63
CA PHE A 74 -0.46 -1.66 -1.90
C PHE A 74 0.31 -1.25 -0.65
N GLY A 75 1.63 -1.13 -0.79
CA GLY A 75 2.52 -0.51 0.17
C GLY A 75 2.85 0.94 -0.17
N CYS A 76 3.80 1.52 0.56
CA CYS A 76 4.37 2.83 0.21
C CYS A 76 5.30 2.73 -1.02
N SER A 77 5.71 3.88 -1.55
CA SER A 77 6.72 3.96 -2.60
C SER A 77 8.12 3.58 -2.12
N VAL A 78 8.90 2.97 -3.01
CA VAL A 78 10.34 2.73 -2.77
C VAL A 78 11.14 4.01 -3.06
N ALA A 79 10.85 4.67 -4.18
CA ALA A 79 11.65 5.77 -4.71
C ALA A 79 10.82 7.00 -5.07
N GLU A 80 9.66 6.83 -5.71
CA GLU A 80 8.92 7.92 -6.33
C GLU A 80 7.51 8.09 -5.75
N PRO A 81 7.01 9.32 -5.44
CA PRO A 81 7.67 10.62 -5.52
C PRO A 81 8.86 10.81 -4.59
N GLU A 82 8.81 10.13 -3.45
CA GLU A 82 9.87 10.04 -2.48
C GLU A 82 9.77 8.67 -1.78
N PRO A 83 10.83 8.15 -1.17
CA PRO A 83 10.76 6.94 -0.38
C PRO A 83 9.75 7.06 0.76
N GLY A 84 8.86 6.08 0.90
CA GLY A 84 7.90 6.00 2.00
C GLY A 84 6.61 6.80 1.77
N TRP A 85 6.46 7.45 0.62
CA TRP A 85 5.23 8.18 0.30
C TRP A 85 4.02 7.24 0.29
N THR A 86 2.98 7.64 1.03
CA THR A 86 1.68 6.97 1.04
C THR A 86 0.60 7.94 1.53
N ASP A 87 -0.51 8.03 0.83
CA ASP A 87 -1.69 8.82 1.24
C ASP A 87 -2.87 7.93 1.66
N ASN A 88 -2.69 6.61 1.58
CA ASN A 88 -3.75 5.64 1.73
C ASN A 88 -3.67 4.95 3.09
N THR A 89 -4.73 5.08 3.89
CA THR A 89 -4.89 4.32 5.15
C THR A 89 -5.60 2.98 4.96
N ASN A 90 -5.97 2.60 3.75
CA ASN A 90 -6.64 1.32 3.48
C ASN A 90 -5.62 0.18 3.34
N GLY A 91 -6.05 -1.07 3.57
CA GLY A 91 -5.19 -2.24 3.36
C GLY A 91 -4.09 -2.41 4.41
N ALA A 92 -2.89 -2.82 3.98
CA ALA A 92 -1.74 -3.02 4.86
C ALA A 92 -1.33 -1.74 5.59
N THR A 93 -1.37 -0.57 4.94
CA THR A 93 -0.95 0.69 5.57
C THR A 93 -1.76 0.95 6.83
N GLY A 94 -3.09 0.79 6.78
CA GLY A 94 -3.96 0.98 7.94
C GLY A 94 -3.72 -0.03 9.06
N LEU A 95 -3.50 -1.30 8.71
CA LEU A 95 -3.15 -2.33 9.68
C LEU A 95 -1.81 -2.02 10.38
N ILE A 96 -0.77 -1.68 9.62
CA ILE A 96 0.54 -1.36 10.17
C ILE A 96 0.43 -0.08 11.02
N ALA A 97 -0.21 0.98 10.51
CA ALA A 97 -0.41 2.24 11.22
C ALA A 97 -1.14 2.04 12.57
N SER A 98 -2.24 1.28 12.57
CA SER A 98 -3.00 0.98 13.79
C SER A 98 -2.21 0.11 14.76
N LYS A 99 -1.40 -0.85 14.28
CA LYS A 99 -0.48 -1.64 15.11
C LYS A 99 0.58 -0.74 15.76
N ILE A 100 1.30 0.08 14.99
CA ILE A 100 2.40 0.89 15.52
C ILE A 100 1.90 2.00 16.45
N ALA A 101 0.69 2.52 16.20
CA ALA A 101 0.00 3.44 17.10
C ALA A 101 -0.52 2.75 18.38
N GLY A 102 -0.37 1.43 18.53
CA GLY A 102 -0.86 0.69 19.71
C GLY A 102 -2.38 0.67 19.83
N VAL A 103 -3.09 0.93 18.72
CA VAL A 103 -4.56 0.88 18.64
C VAL A 103 -5.01 -0.54 18.29
N LEU A 104 -4.33 -1.20 17.37
CA LEU A 104 -4.58 -2.60 17.05
C LEU A 104 -3.91 -3.51 18.07
N ARG A 105 -4.72 -4.27 18.82
CA ARG A 105 -4.29 -5.16 19.92
C ARG A 105 -4.53 -6.64 19.67
N THR A 106 -5.39 -6.96 18.72
CA THR A 106 -5.67 -8.32 18.29
C THR A 106 -6.23 -8.31 16.88
N ILE A 107 -5.92 -9.33 16.09
CA ILE A 107 -6.46 -9.51 14.74
C ILE A 107 -6.42 -10.99 14.37
N GLN A 108 -7.38 -11.40 13.52
CA GLN A 108 -7.34 -12.71 12.90
C GLN A 108 -6.32 -12.70 11.77
N LEU A 109 -5.18 -13.36 11.97
CA LEU A 109 -4.04 -13.35 11.06
C LEU A 109 -3.31 -14.68 11.15
N ASP A 110 -3.08 -15.31 10.01
CA ASP A 110 -2.16 -16.43 9.89
C ASP A 110 -0.77 -15.89 9.54
N THR A 111 0.13 -15.88 10.53
CA THR A 111 1.47 -15.31 10.37
C THR A 111 2.35 -16.13 9.42
N SER A 112 2.00 -17.39 9.15
CA SER A 112 2.74 -18.28 8.24
C SER A 112 2.50 -17.96 6.77
N LYS A 113 1.41 -17.24 6.45
CA LYS A 113 1.01 -16.96 5.07
C LYS A 113 1.87 -15.89 4.41
N ILE A 114 2.16 -16.11 3.14
CA ILE A 114 2.83 -15.13 2.27
C ILE A 114 1.87 -13.96 2.04
N THR A 115 2.41 -12.75 2.16
CA THR A 115 1.67 -11.50 1.90
C THR A 115 2.23 -10.83 0.65
N ASP A 116 1.36 -10.59 -0.33
CA ASP A 116 1.71 -9.89 -1.56
C ASP A 116 1.54 -8.37 -1.40
N ILE A 117 2.50 -7.77 -0.70
CA ILE A 117 2.61 -6.31 -0.57
C ILE A 117 3.49 -5.80 -1.71
N ILE A 118 2.95 -4.89 -2.52
CA ILE A 118 3.68 -4.30 -3.65
C ILE A 118 3.85 -2.80 -3.49
N PRO A 119 5.05 -2.23 -3.73
CA PRO A 119 5.22 -0.79 -3.72
C PRO A 119 4.37 -0.10 -4.79
N ILE A 120 3.81 1.05 -4.44
CA ILE A 120 2.85 1.73 -5.30
C ILE A 120 3.50 2.33 -6.56
N ASP A 121 4.76 2.76 -6.46
CA ASP A 121 5.55 3.27 -7.57
C ASP A 121 6.01 2.17 -8.53
N TYR A 122 6.39 1.01 -7.99
CA TYR A 122 6.67 -0.15 -8.81
C TYR A 122 5.41 -0.63 -9.55
N THR A 123 4.25 -0.60 -8.89
CA THR A 123 2.97 -0.90 -9.52
C THR A 123 2.69 0.05 -10.69
N ALA A 124 2.92 1.36 -10.50
CA ALA A 124 2.74 2.35 -11.55
C ALA A 124 3.67 2.10 -12.75
N ASN A 125 4.95 1.80 -12.48
CA ASN A 125 5.93 1.45 -13.52
C ASN A 125 5.55 0.16 -14.26
N ALA A 126 5.12 -0.88 -13.54
CA ALA A 126 4.68 -2.14 -14.14
C ALA A 126 3.47 -1.92 -15.06
N LEU A 127 2.50 -1.11 -14.63
CA LEU A 127 1.33 -0.77 -15.42
C LEU A 127 1.70 -0.01 -16.70
N ILE A 128 2.61 0.96 -16.61
CA ILE A 128 3.19 1.68 -17.74
C ILE A 128 3.82 0.71 -18.75
N CYS A 129 4.65 -0.21 -18.28
CA CYS A 129 5.30 -1.19 -19.14
C CYS A 129 4.29 -2.16 -19.77
N THR A 130 3.23 -2.53 -19.05
CA THR A 130 2.14 -3.32 -19.64
C THR A 130 1.48 -2.59 -20.79
N MET A 131 1.16 -1.31 -20.63
CA MET A 131 0.58 -0.51 -21.73
C MET A 131 1.49 -0.49 -22.95
N TRP A 132 2.80 -0.32 -22.73
CA TRP A 132 3.77 -0.34 -23.81
C TRP A 132 3.82 -1.71 -24.52
N ASP A 133 3.88 -2.81 -23.78
CA ASP A 133 3.92 -4.17 -24.37
C ASP A 133 2.63 -4.47 -25.13
N THR A 134 1.48 -4.06 -24.58
CA THR A 134 0.18 -4.15 -25.27
C THR A 134 0.18 -3.38 -26.58
N VAL A 135 0.53 -2.09 -26.58
CA VAL A 135 0.53 -1.28 -27.81
C VAL A 135 1.48 -1.86 -28.85
N LYS A 136 2.69 -2.25 -28.44
CA LYS A 136 3.69 -2.87 -29.31
C LYS A 136 3.14 -4.14 -29.97
N ARG A 137 2.44 -4.99 -29.22
CA ARG A 137 1.85 -6.22 -29.74
C ARG A 137 0.70 -5.98 -30.71
N TYR A 138 -0.17 -5.00 -30.45
CA TYR A 138 -1.26 -4.63 -31.37
C TYR A 138 -0.77 -3.93 -32.64
N GLN A 139 0.43 -3.35 -32.62
CA GLN A 139 1.06 -2.76 -33.80
C GLN A 139 1.77 -3.78 -34.69
N ASP A 140 1.97 -5.01 -34.22
CA ASP A 140 2.59 -6.07 -35.01
C ASP A 140 1.55 -6.68 -35.96
N PRO A 141 1.63 -6.44 -37.29
CA PRO A 141 0.66 -6.92 -38.25
C PRO A 141 0.66 -8.44 -38.40
N ASN A 142 1.71 -9.12 -37.93
CA ASN A 142 1.83 -10.59 -37.99
C ASN A 142 1.35 -11.26 -36.70
N ALA A 143 1.02 -10.49 -35.67
CA ALA A 143 0.66 -11.04 -34.38
C ALA A 143 -0.87 -11.24 -34.28
N PHE A 144 -1.29 -12.49 -34.29
CA PHE A 144 -2.67 -12.89 -34.01
C PHE A 144 -2.76 -13.36 -32.55
N TYR A 145 -3.67 -12.77 -31.78
CA TYR A 145 -3.89 -13.13 -30.38
C TYR A 145 -5.36 -13.55 -30.22
N GLU A 146 -5.58 -14.84 -29.93
CA GLU A 146 -6.93 -15.37 -29.63
C GLU A 146 -7.43 -14.92 -28.25
N GLU A 147 -6.52 -14.69 -27.32
CA GLU A 147 -6.82 -14.30 -25.95
C GLU A 147 -5.98 -13.11 -25.46
N PRO A 148 -6.56 -12.23 -24.63
CA PRO A 148 -5.82 -11.14 -24.01
C PRO A 148 -4.73 -11.64 -23.07
N LYS A 149 -3.53 -11.06 -23.17
CA LYS A 149 -2.42 -11.41 -22.26
C LYS A 149 -2.68 -10.86 -20.85
N ILE A 150 -2.60 -11.74 -19.85
CA ILE A 150 -2.78 -11.39 -18.43
C ILE A 150 -1.40 -11.13 -17.80
N TYR A 151 -1.28 -9.99 -17.12
CA TYR A 151 -0.08 -9.62 -16.37
C TYR A 151 -0.38 -9.64 -14.88
N ASN A 152 0.11 -10.67 -14.20
CA ASN A 152 0.10 -10.75 -12.75
C ASN A 152 1.36 -10.05 -12.22
N TYR A 153 1.17 -8.99 -11.45
CA TYR A 153 2.28 -8.28 -10.82
C TYR A 153 2.32 -8.57 -9.33
N VAL A 154 3.01 -9.65 -8.95
CA VAL A 154 3.06 -10.19 -7.59
C VAL A 154 4.50 -10.22 -7.07
N SER A 155 4.67 -10.01 -5.77
CA SER A 155 5.97 -10.07 -5.10
C SER A 155 6.39 -11.51 -4.79
N SER A 156 5.42 -12.37 -4.51
CA SER A 156 5.61 -13.75 -4.03
C SER A 156 6.38 -14.66 -4.99
N CYS A 157 6.36 -14.38 -6.29
CA CYS A 157 7.12 -15.14 -7.30
C CYS A 157 8.62 -14.83 -7.31
N GLU A 158 9.02 -13.63 -6.87
CA GLU A 158 10.38 -13.12 -7.00
C GLU A 158 11.07 -12.94 -5.65
N SER A 159 10.32 -12.45 -4.65
CA SER A 159 10.80 -12.23 -3.28
C SER A 159 9.64 -12.39 -2.30
N ALA A 160 9.33 -13.62 -1.92
CA ALA A 160 8.23 -13.91 -1.00
C ALA A 160 8.54 -13.41 0.43
N VAL A 161 7.54 -12.82 1.07
CA VAL A 161 7.59 -12.41 2.48
C VAL A 161 6.35 -12.88 3.22
N THR A 162 6.52 -13.40 4.43
CA THR A 162 5.40 -13.81 5.28
C THR A 162 4.95 -12.67 6.19
N TRP A 163 3.72 -12.75 6.68
CA TRP A 163 3.25 -11.85 7.73
C TRP A 163 4.16 -11.89 8.97
N ASN A 164 4.69 -13.06 9.34
CA ASN A 164 5.65 -13.19 10.44
C ASN A 164 6.92 -12.34 10.21
N MET A 165 7.53 -12.42 9.03
CA MET A 165 8.72 -11.61 8.69
C MET A 165 8.41 -10.11 8.74
N MET A 166 7.26 -9.68 8.20
CA MET A 166 6.83 -8.28 8.27
C MET A 166 6.66 -7.80 9.71
N LEU A 167 6.11 -8.65 10.59
CA LEU A 167 5.96 -8.32 12.00
C LEU A 167 7.31 -8.17 12.71
N ILE A 168 8.29 -9.02 12.40
CA ILE A 168 9.66 -8.92 12.91
C ILE A 168 10.27 -7.58 12.50
N TYR A 169 10.22 -7.22 11.21
CA TYR A 169 10.75 -5.94 10.73
C TYR A 169 10.10 -4.76 11.44
N VAL A 170 8.76 -4.72 11.54
CA VAL A 170 8.05 -3.63 12.25
C VAL A 170 8.47 -3.56 13.73
N ASN A 171 8.64 -4.70 14.39
CA ASN A 171 9.05 -4.76 15.80
C ASN A 171 10.50 -4.32 16.02
N GLU A 172 11.39 -4.47 15.04
CA GLU A 172 12.75 -3.94 15.14
C GLU A 172 12.76 -2.42 14.98
N VAL A 173 12.05 -1.88 13.97
CA VAL A 173 12.05 -0.43 13.71
C VAL A 173 11.43 0.36 14.88
N ILE A 174 10.36 -0.17 15.48
CA ILE A 174 9.63 0.56 16.53
C ILE A 174 10.43 0.75 17.83
N LYS A 175 11.47 -0.05 18.09
CA LYS A 175 12.35 0.12 19.26
C LYS A 175 13.12 1.43 19.20
N TYR A 176 13.44 1.90 18.00
CA TYR A 176 14.24 3.09 17.75
C TYR A 176 13.40 4.30 17.34
N TYR A 177 12.29 4.04 16.65
CA TYR A 177 11.47 5.09 16.04
C TYR A 177 9.98 4.99 16.43
N PRO A 178 9.60 4.79 17.70
CA PRO A 178 8.19 4.65 18.07
C PRO A 178 7.40 5.92 17.71
N PRO A 179 6.12 5.80 17.30
CA PRO A 179 5.28 6.98 17.12
C PRO A 179 4.99 7.69 18.45
N LEU A 180 5.08 9.02 18.46
CA LEU A 180 4.68 9.83 19.61
C LEU A 180 3.17 9.70 19.90
N THR A 181 2.37 9.51 18.87
CA THR A 181 0.91 9.32 18.91
C THR A 181 0.48 7.96 19.45
N SER A 182 1.41 7.03 19.73
CA SER A 182 1.06 5.70 20.25
C SER A 182 0.18 5.77 21.50
N MET A 183 -0.94 5.06 21.48
CA MET A 183 -1.91 4.99 22.57
C MET A 183 -1.53 3.95 23.61
N TRP A 184 -0.86 2.88 23.18
CA TRP A 184 -0.33 1.84 24.05
C TRP A 184 1.01 1.32 23.54
N TYR A 185 1.74 0.59 24.39
CA TYR A 185 2.90 -0.19 23.99
C TYR A 185 2.59 -1.11 22.80
N ASN A 186 3.58 -1.33 21.93
CA ASN A 186 3.40 -2.16 20.75
C ASN A 186 3.20 -3.62 21.14
N PHE A 187 1.94 -4.02 21.15
CA PHE A 187 1.52 -5.36 21.50
C PHE A 187 0.26 -5.68 20.71
N CYS A 188 0.27 -6.83 20.04
CA CYS A 188 -0.86 -7.34 19.29
C CYS A 188 -0.84 -8.87 19.34
N ILE A 189 -1.98 -9.48 19.69
CA ILE A 189 -2.15 -10.94 19.68
C ILE A 189 -2.72 -11.37 18.33
N PHE A 190 -2.00 -12.24 17.65
CA PHE A 190 -2.41 -12.84 16.38
C PHE A 190 -2.96 -14.24 16.63
N SER A 191 -4.10 -14.57 16.03
CA SER A 191 -4.66 -15.92 16.10
C SER A 191 -5.43 -16.23 14.82
N THR A 192 -5.41 -17.48 14.39
CA THR A 192 -6.26 -17.96 13.29
C THR A 192 -7.67 -18.32 13.76
N ASN A 193 -7.88 -18.48 15.08
CA ASN A 193 -9.16 -18.88 15.65
C ASN A 193 -10.09 -17.67 15.82
N PHE A 194 -11.22 -17.70 15.12
CA PHE A 194 -12.22 -16.63 15.14
C PHE A 194 -12.75 -16.31 16.54
N TRP A 195 -13.07 -17.33 17.35
CA TRP A 195 -13.65 -17.14 18.68
C TRP A 195 -12.65 -16.50 19.65
N ILE A 196 -11.38 -16.92 19.59
CA ILE A 196 -10.32 -16.30 20.39
C ILE A 196 -10.20 -14.82 20.04
N VAL A 197 -10.13 -14.48 18.76
CA VAL A 197 -10.03 -13.08 18.32
C VAL A 197 -11.28 -12.28 18.73
N MET A 198 -12.47 -12.87 18.66
CA MET A 198 -13.72 -12.20 19.08
C MET A 198 -13.72 -11.86 20.56
N ILE A 199 -13.31 -12.80 21.43
CA ILE A 199 -13.16 -12.57 22.87
C ILE A 199 -12.09 -11.50 23.11
N LEU A 200 -10.94 -11.58 22.45
CA LEU A 200 -9.87 -10.59 22.58
C LEU A 200 -10.28 -9.21 22.08
N LYS A 201 -11.08 -9.09 21.01
CA LYS A 201 -11.64 -7.80 20.55
C LYS A 201 -12.53 -7.19 21.63
N LEU A 202 -13.38 -8.00 22.27
CA LEU A 202 -14.20 -7.53 23.38
C LEU A 202 -13.33 -6.99 24.53
N LEU A 203 -12.34 -7.78 24.97
CA LEU A 203 -11.51 -7.49 26.14
C LEU A 203 -10.46 -6.39 25.90
N LEU A 204 -9.83 -6.34 24.72
CA LEU A 204 -8.70 -5.46 24.44
C LEU A 204 -9.09 -4.21 23.63
N HIS A 205 -10.22 -4.22 22.93
CA HIS A 205 -10.71 -3.07 22.15
C HIS A 205 -11.94 -2.44 22.79
N ARG A 206 -13.06 -3.18 22.82
CA ARG A 206 -14.39 -2.60 23.11
C ARG A 206 -14.57 -2.20 24.57
N ILE A 207 -14.21 -3.06 25.53
CA ILE A 207 -14.32 -2.74 26.97
C ILE A 207 -13.43 -1.55 27.35
N PRO A 208 -12.11 -1.53 27.03
CA PRO A 208 -11.27 -0.37 27.31
C PRO A 208 -11.77 0.91 26.63
N ALA A 209 -12.26 0.81 25.40
CA ALA A 209 -12.84 1.95 24.69
C ALA A 209 -14.09 2.51 25.38
N ALA A 210 -14.99 1.63 25.85
CA ALA A 210 -16.18 2.04 26.57
C ALA A 210 -15.84 2.73 27.90
N LEU A 211 -14.84 2.22 28.64
CA LEU A 211 -14.37 2.87 29.88
C LEU A 211 -13.77 4.26 29.60
N VAL A 212 -12.96 4.40 28.56
CA VAL A 212 -12.43 5.71 28.16
C VAL A 212 -13.55 6.64 27.72
N ASP A 213 -14.52 6.17 26.94
CA ASP A 213 -15.65 6.98 26.49
C ASP A 213 -16.57 7.40 27.65
N LEU A 214 -16.79 6.53 28.64
CA LEU A 214 -17.49 6.87 29.87
C LEU A 214 -16.74 7.95 30.64
N SER A 215 -15.41 7.85 30.78
CA SER A 215 -14.60 8.87 31.44
C SER A 215 -14.67 10.22 30.72
N LEU A 216 -14.65 10.21 29.39
CA LEU A 216 -14.80 11.42 28.57
C LEU A 216 -16.18 12.04 28.78
N PHE A 217 -17.23 11.23 28.76
CA PHE A 217 -18.61 11.66 28.99
C PHE A 217 -18.78 12.31 30.38
N ILE A 218 -18.26 11.68 31.44
CA ILE A 218 -18.29 12.23 32.80
C ILE A 218 -17.53 13.57 32.87
N CYS A 219 -16.44 13.71 32.11
CA CYS A 219 -15.68 14.97 32.01
C CYS A 219 -16.32 16.01 31.06
N GLY A 220 -17.55 15.81 30.58
CA GLY A 220 -18.21 16.71 29.62
C GLY A 220 -17.60 16.71 28.21
N LYS A 221 -16.75 15.74 27.90
CA LYS A 221 -16.11 15.56 26.59
C LYS A 221 -16.89 14.57 25.74
N LYS A 222 -16.82 14.72 24.42
CA LYS A 222 -17.49 13.84 23.46
C LYS A 222 -16.84 12.45 23.41
N PRO A 223 -17.59 11.36 23.63
CA PRO A 223 -17.13 9.99 23.37
C PRO A 223 -16.65 9.79 21.93
N ARG A 224 -15.53 9.08 21.75
CA ARG A 224 -14.88 8.88 20.44
C ARG A 224 -14.19 7.53 20.27
N MET A 225 -13.88 6.81 21.35
CA MET A 225 -13.07 5.60 21.32
C MET A 225 -13.81 4.42 20.70
N LEU A 226 -15.08 4.21 21.05
CA LEU A 226 -15.88 3.14 20.45
C LEU A 226 -16.04 3.35 18.94
N LYS A 227 -16.27 4.59 18.50
CA LYS A 227 -16.34 4.95 17.07
C LYS A 227 -15.02 4.74 16.34
N MET A 228 -13.89 4.93 17.00
CA MET A 228 -12.57 4.64 16.43
C MET A 228 -12.40 3.13 16.23
N TYR A 229 -12.76 2.31 17.21
CA TYR A 229 -12.65 0.85 17.10
C TYR A 229 -13.66 0.25 16.10
N GLU A 230 -14.86 0.81 15.97
CA GLU A 230 -15.81 0.43 14.92
C GLU A 230 -15.19 0.58 13.52
N LYS A 231 -14.54 1.72 13.25
CA LYS A 231 -13.82 1.95 11.97
C LYS A 231 -12.63 1.00 11.79
N LEU A 232 -11.89 0.72 12.86
CA LEU A 232 -10.78 -0.23 12.83
C LEU A 232 -11.27 -1.63 12.49
N GLU A 233 -12.33 -2.10 13.14
CA GLU A 233 -12.91 -3.44 12.91
C GLU A 233 -13.40 -3.59 11.47
N LEU A 234 -14.10 -2.58 10.92
CA LEU A 234 -14.48 -2.55 9.50
C LEU A 234 -13.25 -2.66 8.58
N SER A 235 -12.17 -1.96 8.93
CA SER A 235 -10.92 -2.00 8.16
C SER A 235 -10.24 -3.38 8.21
N ILE A 236 -10.27 -4.03 9.37
CA ILE A 236 -9.77 -5.41 9.56
C ILE A 236 -10.59 -6.40 8.73
N ASP A 237 -11.92 -6.25 8.73
CA ASP A 237 -12.78 -7.19 8.01
C ASP A 237 -12.57 -7.10 6.49
N MET A 238 -12.31 -5.90 5.95
CA MET A 238 -11.95 -5.71 4.53
C MET A 238 -10.67 -6.45 4.12
N VAL A 239 -9.72 -6.63 5.04
CA VAL A 239 -8.42 -7.26 4.77
C VAL A 239 -8.34 -8.71 5.24
N LYS A 240 -9.43 -9.25 5.81
CA LYS A 240 -9.48 -10.60 6.38
C LYS A 240 -9.09 -11.69 5.38
N VAL A 241 -9.51 -11.56 4.13
CA VAL A 241 -9.19 -12.55 3.09
C VAL A 241 -7.67 -12.60 2.87
N PHE A 242 -7.00 -11.45 2.87
CA PHE A 242 -5.55 -11.33 2.64
C PHE A 242 -4.68 -11.72 3.83
N THR A 243 -5.25 -11.69 5.04
CA THR A 243 -4.55 -12.04 6.28
C THR A 243 -4.69 -13.53 6.63
N MET A 244 -5.63 -14.24 6.01
CA MET A 244 -5.94 -15.64 6.31
C MET A 244 -5.75 -16.58 5.12
N ARG A 245 -5.53 -16.05 3.91
CA ARG A 245 -5.32 -16.84 2.71
C ARG A 245 -4.04 -16.40 2.02
N GLU A 246 -3.44 -17.35 1.33
CA GLU A 246 -2.38 -17.11 0.37
C GLU A 246 -2.92 -17.48 -1.02
N TRP A 247 -2.43 -16.79 -2.03
CA TRP A 247 -2.71 -17.11 -3.42
C TRP A 247 -1.41 -17.42 -4.12
N LYS A 248 -1.47 -18.41 -5.00
CA LYS A 248 -0.36 -18.75 -5.88
C LYS A 248 -0.69 -18.19 -7.25
N PHE A 249 0.13 -17.27 -7.71
CA PHE A 249 0.10 -16.73 -9.05
C PHE A 249 1.41 -17.10 -9.75
N ASP A 250 1.38 -17.22 -11.07
CA ASP A 250 2.58 -17.09 -11.88
C ASP A 250 2.73 -15.63 -12.34
N ASN A 251 3.96 -15.18 -12.61
CA ASN A 251 4.25 -13.86 -13.16
C ASN A 251 4.97 -13.93 -14.52
N ILE A 252 4.78 -15.03 -15.28
CA ILE A 252 5.57 -15.35 -16.47
C ILE A 252 5.49 -14.22 -17.51
N ASN A 253 4.28 -13.73 -17.79
CA ASN A 253 4.05 -12.65 -18.75
C ASN A 253 4.71 -11.33 -18.32
N THR A 254 4.68 -11.04 -17.03
CA THR A 254 5.29 -9.85 -16.43
C THR A 254 6.82 -9.91 -16.50
N ARG A 255 7.43 -11.08 -16.25
CA ARG A 255 8.88 -11.28 -16.38
C ARG A 255 9.34 -11.27 -17.83
N LYS A 256 8.57 -11.84 -18.76
CA LYS A 256 8.85 -11.76 -20.20
C LYS A 256 8.82 -10.31 -20.68
N MET A 257 7.82 -9.54 -20.26
CA MET A 257 7.75 -8.10 -20.55
C MET A 257 8.93 -7.34 -19.95
N TRP A 258 9.25 -7.56 -18.67
CA TRP A 258 10.43 -6.95 -18.05
C TRP A 258 11.71 -7.23 -18.84
N SER A 259 11.86 -8.48 -19.30
CA SER A 259 13.02 -8.93 -20.08
C SER A 259 13.05 -8.37 -21.51
N SER A 260 11.91 -7.92 -22.07
CA SER A 260 11.84 -7.34 -23.42
C SER A 260 12.13 -5.84 -23.45
N LEU A 261 12.13 -5.18 -22.28
CA LEU A 261 12.50 -3.77 -22.15
C LEU A 261 14.00 -3.56 -22.39
N ARG A 262 14.33 -2.39 -22.97
CA ARG A 262 15.72 -1.93 -23.10
C ARG A 262 16.33 -1.64 -21.72
N PRO A 263 17.66 -1.75 -21.56
CA PRO A 263 18.32 -1.45 -20.28
C PRO A 263 17.99 -0.06 -19.72
N GLU A 264 17.86 0.95 -20.59
CA GLU A 264 17.52 2.33 -20.20
C GLU A 264 16.07 2.46 -19.70
N ASP A 265 15.15 1.73 -20.34
CA ASP A 265 13.74 1.70 -19.95
C ASP A 265 13.56 0.96 -18.62
N ARG A 266 14.31 -0.13 -18.38
CA ARG A 266 14.31 -0.83 -17.08
C ARG A 266 14.79 0.06 -15.94
N LYS A 267 15.76 0.94 -16.18
CA LYS A 267 16.20 1.94 -15.18
C LYS A 267 15.13 2.98 -14.90
N THR A 268 14.42 3.42 -15.93
CA THR A 268 13.40 4.48 -15.82
C THR A 268 12.09 3.99 -15.21
N PHE A 269 11.70 2.77 -15.56
CA PHE A 269 10.45 2.13 -15.15
C PHE A 269 10.75 0.88 -14.34
N TYR A 270 11.58 1.00 -13.29
CA TYR A 270 11.98 -0.14 -12.48
C TYR A 270 10.80 -0.66 -11.63
N TYR A 271 10.58 -1.98 -11.63
CA TYR A 271 9.55 -2.63 -10.80
C TYR A 271 9.87 -4.10 -10.43
N SER A 272 11.12 -4.56 -10.58
CA SER A 272 11.47 -5.94 -10.26
C SER A 272 11.69 -6.16 -8.76
N PHE A 273 11.31 -7.34 -8.27
CA PHE A 273 11.56 -7.78 -6.91
C PHE A 273 12.83 -8.64 -6.77
N GLU A 274 13.59 -8.80 -7.85
CA GLU A 274 14.87 -9.52 -7.83
C GLU A 274 15.86 -8.82 -6.89
N GLY A 275 16.30 -9.52 -5.84
CA GLY A 275 17.16 -8.95 -4.80
C GLY A 275 16.47 -7.90 -3.91
N PHE A 276 15.13 -7.87 -3.86
CA PHE A 276 14.39 -6.90 -3.06
C PHE A 276 14.61 -7.10 -1.56
N ASP A 277 15.18 -6.09 -0.90
CA ASP A 277 15.43 -6.09 0.54
C ASP A 277 14.18 -5.62 1.31
N TRP A 278 13.44 -6.60 1.83
CA TRP A 278 12.26 -6.36 2.66
C TRP A 278 12.56 -5.61 3.95
N ASN A 279 13.74 -5.78 4.55
CA ASN A 279 14.08 -5.08 5.78
C ASN A 279 14.26 -3.58 5.52
N SER A 280 15.02 -3.24 4.46
CA SER A 280 15.17 -1.84 4.02
C SER A 280 13.84 -1.23 3.59
N TYR A 281 13.02 -1.98 2.84
CA TYR A 281 11.69 -1.52 2.44
C TYR A 281 10.77 -1.26 3.64
N MET A 282 10.78 -2.13 4.65
CA MET A 282 9.96 -1.95 5.85
C MET A 282 10.41 -0.78 6.72
N ASN A 283 11.70 -0.46 6.73
CA ASN A 283 12.19 0.78 7.32
C ASN A 283 11.60 2.00 6.60
N ILE A 284 11.70 2.05 5.27
CA ILE A 284 11.11 3.12 4.45
C ILE A 284 9.61 3.25 4.72
N TYR A 285 8.90 2.12 4.74
CA TYR A 285 7.46 2.10 4.92
C TYR A 285 7.03 2.58 6.30
N PHE A 286 7.72 2.16 7.35
CA PHE A 286 7.43 2.61 8.71
C PHE A 286 7.62 4.13 8.85
N HIS A 287 8.71 4.68 8.33
CA HIS A 287 8.95 6.13 8.34
C HIS A 287 7.91 6.88 7.53
N GLY A 288 7.54 6.32 6.37
CA GLY A 288 6.44 6.80 5.54
C GLY A 288 5.11 6.90 6.29
N ILE A 289 4.75 5.86 7.05
CA ILE A 289 3.54 5.86 7.87
C ILE A 289 3.62 6.95 8.96
N ARG A 290 4.77 7.08 9.64
CA ARG A 290 4.93 8.15 10.66
C ARG A 290 4.75 9.54 10.05
N LYS A 291 5.41 9.81 8.92
CA LYS A 291 5.38 11.12 8.24
C LYS A 291 4.00 11.42 7.66
N HIS A 292 3.43 10.52 6.85
CA HIS A 292 2.26 10.83 6.03
C HIS A 292 0.92 10.45 6.68
N ILE A 293 0.88 9.36 7.44
CA ILE A 293 -0.35 8.84 8.05
C ILE A 293 -0.54 9.38 9.46
N LEU A 294 0.49 9.25 10.32
CA LEU A 294 0.45 9.73 11.70
C LEU A 294 0.79 11.21 11.82
N LYS A 295 1.30 11.83 10.74
CA LYS A 295 1.63 13.27 10.65
C LYS A 295 2.62 13.71 11.72
N GLU A 296 3.64 12.89 11.95
CA GLU A 296 4.71 13.15 12.90
C GLU A 296 5.99 13.64 12.21
N ASP A 297 6.67 14.58 12.85
CA ASP A 297 8.01 15.03 12.48
C ASP A 297 9.06 14.10 13.13
N LEU A 298 10.16 13.84 12.43
CA LEU A 298 11.32 13.09 12.94
C LEU A 298 11.99 13.79 14.13
N ASN A 299 11.81 15.10 14.28
CA ASN A 299 12.35 15.85 15.43
C ASN A 299 11.73 15.43 16.79
N ASN A 300 10.67 14.62 16.79
CA ASN A 300 9.98 14.19 18.02
C ASN A 300 10.53 12.88 18.64
N ILE A 301 11.54 12.25 18.03
CA ILE A 301 11.96 10.87 18.35
C ILE A 301 12.32 10.69 19.82
N GLU A 302 13.07 11.62 20.42
CA GLU A 302 13.47 11.51 21.83
C GLU A 302 12.27 11.48 22.78
N THR A 303 11.28 12.35 22.53
CA THR A 303 10.04 12.40 23.31
C THR A 303 9.22 11.13 23.09
N ALA A 304 9.17 10.64 21.85
CA ALA A 304 8.47 9.42 21.51
C ALA A 304 9.09 8.19 22.19
N LEU A 305 10.42 8.09 22.23
CA LEU A 305 11.15 7.04 22.94
C LEU A 305 10.89 7.08 24.46
N ALA A 306 10.92 8.27 25.06
CA ALA A 306 10.61 8.42 26.49
C ALA A 306 9.17 7.97 26.81
N LYS A 307 8.20 8.33 25.96
CA LYS A 307 6.81 7.85 26.08
C LYS A 307 6.72 6.34 25.87
N HIS A 308 7.38 5.79 24.86
CA HIS A 308 7.38 4.35 24.56
C HIS A 308 7.92 3.53 25.74
N LYS A 309 9.00 3.99 26.39
CA LYS A 309 9.52 3.38 27.62
C LYS A 309 8.51 3.39 28.76
N LYS A 310 7.76 4.49 28.96
CA LYS A 310 6.67 4.53 29.97
C LYS A 310 5.57 3.53 29.65
N LEU A 311 5.15 3.48 28.39
CA LEU A 311 4.13 2.53 27.92
C LEU A 311 4.59 1.08 28.09
N PHE A 312 5.88 0.78 27.88
CA PHE A 312 6.45 -0.54 28.15
C PHE A 312 6.23 -0.94 29.60
N TRP A 313 6.57 -0.06 30.56
CA TRP A 313 6.36 -0.37 31.98
C TRP A 313 4.89 -0.52 32.33
N TYR A 314 4.00 0.37 31.86
CA TYR A 314 2.56 0.23 32.07
C TYR A 314 1.95 -1.05 31.48
N HIS A 315 2.61 -1.65 30.48
CA HIS A 315 2.15 -2.90 29.90
C HIS A 315 2.56 -4.14 30.70
N HIS A 316 3.65 -4.06 31.47
CA HIS A 316 4.22 -5.18 32.23
C HIS A 316 3.92 -5.12 33.73
N LEU A 317 3.36 -4.01 34.23
CA LEU A 317 2.80 -3.87 35.57
C LEU A 317 1.42 -4.53 35.64
#